data_AF-A0A7X8JZG2-F1
#
_entry.id   AF-A0A7X8JZG2-F1
#
_cell.length_a   1.000
_cell.length_b   1.000
_cell.length_c   1.000
_cell.angle_alpha   90.00
_cell.angle_beta   90.00
_cell.angle_gamma   90.00
#
_symmetry.space_group_name_H-M   'P 1'
#
loop_
_entity.id
_entity.type
_entity.pdbx_description
1 polymer ?
#
loop_
_entity_poly.entity_id
_entity_poly.type
_entity_poly.pdbx_seq_one_letter_code
_entity_poly.pdbx_strand_id
1 'polypeptide(L)'
;MALFDKEIDITRNIKIIEWLKGEILTDVANLFRVLVNGAKEEVHESVSDTLANIILICYLLGRRLGISYNSIELKIENKVKLGLIENHDVEKHYGDLSELSRHLNSSRIKNNK
;
A
#
# COMPACT_ATOMS: atom_id res chain seq x y z
N MET A 1 -1.80 30.54 23.66
CA MET A 1 -2.74 29.77 22.81
C MET A 1 -2.05 28.90 21.77
N ALA A 2 -1.00 29.35 21.07
CA ALA A 2 -0.34 28.55 20.01
C ALA A 2 0.34 27.23 20.46
N LEU A 3 0.83 27.15 21.70
CA LEU A 3 1.45 25.91 22.24
C LEU A 3 0.42 24.80 22.45
N PHE A 4 -0.74 25.13 23.04
CA PHE A 4 -1.83 24.18 23.24
C PHE A 4 -2.41 23.67 21.91
N ASP A 5 -2.50 24.53 20.90
CA ASP A 5 -3.00 24.15 19.58
C ASP A 5 -2.06 23.13 18.89
N LYS A 6 -0.74 23.32 19.05
CA LYS A 6 0.28 22.37 18.58
C LYS A 6 0.24 21.04 19.34
N GLU A 7 0.04 21.05 20.66
CA GLU A 7 -0.11 19.83 21.47
C GLU A 7 -1.38 19.05 21.13
N ILE A 8 -2.49 19.75 20.85
CA ILE A 8 -3.75 19.16 20.39
C ILE A 8 -3.57 18.52 19.00
N ASP A 9 -2.86 19.18 18.07
CA ASP A 9 -2.57 18.64 16.74
C ASP A 9 -1.68 17.39 16.80
N ILE A 10 -0.64 17.41 17.65
CA ILE A 10 0.20 16.22 17.90
C ILE A 10 -0.64 15.06 18.46
N THR A 11 -1.49 15.33 19.44
CA THR A 11 -2.35 14.30 20.05
C THR A 11 -3.35 13.73 19.05
N ARG A 12 -3.94 14.58 18.20
CA ARG A 12 -4.84 14.15 17.12
C ARG A 12 -4.10 13.30 16.09
N ASN A 13 -2.87 13.68 15.73
CA ASN A 13 -2.05 12.92 14.79
C ASN A 13 -1.71 11.53 15.34
N ILE A 14 -1.34 11.43 16.62
CA ILE A 14 -1.07 10.14 17.29
C ILE A 14 -2.33 9.27 17.26
N LYS A 15 -3.50 9.80 17.62
CA LYS A 15 -4.77 9.04 17.59
C LYS A 15 -5.08 8.50 16.20
N ILE A 16 -4.89 9.31 15.15
CA ILE A 16 -5.09 8.88 13.77
C ILE A 16 -4.09 7.78 13.39
N ILE A 17 -2.82 7.91 13.78
CA ILE A 17 -1.79 6.89 13.53
C ILE A 17 -2.18 5.55 14.16
N GLU A 18 -2.59 5.55 15.42
CA GLU A 18 -2.98 4.31 16.11
C GLU A 18 -4.24 3.68 15.47
N TRP A 19 -5.20 4.52 15.09
CA TRP A 19 -6.38 4.04 14.36
C TRP A 19 -6.00 3.40 13.02
N LEU A 20 -5.20 4.08 12.19
CA LEU A 20 -4.76 3.57 10.88
C LEU A 20 -3.99 2.24 11.01
N LYS A 21 -3.17 2.06 12.05
CA LYS A 21 -2.51 0.77 12.31
C LYS A 21 -3.52 -0.35 12.58
N GLY A 22 -4.57 -0.06 13.35
CA GLY A 22 -5.67 -1.00 13.62
C GLY A 22 -6.45 -1.37 12.36
N GLU A 23 -6.68 -0.40 11.47
CA GLU A 23 -7.34 -0.66 10.18
C GLU A 23 -6.50 -1.58 9.29
N ILE A 24 -5.17 -1.39 9.21
CA ILE A 24 -4.28 -2.31 8.47
C ILE A 24 -4.45 -3.75 8.97
N LEU A 25 -4.46 -3.97 10.28
CA LEU A 25 -4.63 -5.30 10.85
C LEU A 25 -6.01 -5.89 10.51
N THR A 26 -7.05 -5.07 10.55
CA THR A 26 -8.42 -5.46 10.22
C THR A 26 -8.52 -5.89 8.76
N ASP A 27 -7.95 -5.12 7.83
CA ASP A 27 -7.96 -5.45 6.42
C ASP A 27 -7.16 -6.70 6.08
N VAL A 28 -6.01 -6.89 6.71
CA VAL A 28 -5.23 -8.14 6.54
C VAL A 28 -6.04 -9.34 7.05
N ALA A 29 -6.74 -9.21 8.18
CA ALA A 29 -7.63 -10.26 8.68
C ALA A 29 -8.80 -10.52 7.72
N ASN A 30 -9.37 -9.47 7.13
CA ASN A 30 -10.44 -9.59 6.14
C ASN A 30 -9.96 -10.26 4.85
N LEU A 31 -8.76 -9.91 4.37
CA LEU A 31 -8.13 -10.54 3.21
C LEU A 31 -8.03 -12.05 3.43
N PHE A 32 -7.55 -12.49 4.59
CA PHE A 32 -7.45 -13.91 4.91
C PHE A 32 -8.82 -14.59 4.98
N ARG A 33 -9.83 -13.94 5.55
CA ARG A 33 -11.21 -14.48 5.57
C ARG A 33 -11.78 -14.65 4.16
N VAL A 34 -11.60 -13.66 3.30
CA VAL A 34 -12.08 -13.69 1.91
C VAL A 34 -11.40 -14.84 1.15
N LEU A 35 -10.09 -15.00 1.30
CA LEU A 35 -9.33 -16.05 0.62
C LEU A 35 -9.69 -17.48 1.08
N VAL A 36 -10.11 -17.66 2.34
CA VAL A 36 -10.55 -18.97 2.85
C VAL A 36 -11.87 -19.43 2.21
N ASN A 37 -12.71 -18.51 1.73
CA ASN A 37 -14.04 -18.83 1.22
C ASN A 37 -14.07 -19.29 -0.26
N GLY A 38 -12.91 -19.45 -0.92
CA GLY A 38 -12.76 -20.05 -2.25
C GLY A 38 -12.93 -19.08 -3.43
N ALA A 39 -12.66 -19.53 -4.67
CA ALA A 39 -12.61 -18.69 -5.87
C ALA A 39 -13.98 -18.57 -6.58
N LYS A 40 -14.86 -17.71 -6.05
CA LYS A 40 -16.03 -17.21 -6.79
C LYS A 40 -15.72 -15.84 -7.40
N GLU A 41 -16.45 -15.42 -8.41
CA GLU A 41 -16.26 -14.10 -9.04
C GLU A 41 -16.39 -12.95 -8.03
N GLU A 42 -17.31 -13.09 -7.06
CA GLU A 42 -17.47 -12.20 -5.89
C GLU A 42 -16.20 -12.09 -5.01
N VAL A 43 -15.38 -13.14 -4.99
CA VAL A 43 -14.14 -13.19 -4.19
C VAL A 43 -13.03 -12.40 -4.88
N HIS A 44 -12.97 -12.39 -6.21
CA HIS A 44 -11.98 -11.59 -6.94
C HIS A 44 -12.19 -10.08 -6.70
N GLU A 45 -13.44 -9.62 -6.77
CA GLU A 45 -13.77 -8.23 -6.48
C GLU A 45 -13.44 -7.88 -5.02
N SER A 46 -13.85 -8.73 -4.07
CA SER A 46 -13.58 -8.53 -2.64
C SER A 46 -12.08 -8.50 -2.31
N VAL A 47 -11.27 -9.37 -2.94
CA VAL A 47 -9.82 -9.38 -2.78
C VAL A 47 -9.20 -8.10 -3.34
N SER A 48 -9.61 -7.69 -4.54
CA SER A 48 -9.10 -6.47 -5.17
C SER A 48 -9.41 -5.23 -4.33
N ASP A 49 -10.64 -5.11 -3.81
CA ASP A 49 -11.05 -4.01 -2.95
C ASP A 49 -10.26 -3.99 -1.63
N THR A 50 -10.12 -5.16 -0.99
CA THR A 50 -9.34 -5.28 0.26
C THR A 50 -7.87 -4.89 0.06
N LEU A 51 -7.24 -5.35 -1.04
CA LEU A 51 -5.86 -4.99 -1.36
C LEU A 51 -5.71 -3.50 -1.66
N ALA A 52 -6.67 -2.90 -2.37
CA ALA A 52 -6.69 -1.46 -2.62
C ALA A 52 -6.82 -0.66 -1.32
N ASN A 53 -7.67 -1.09 -0.38
CA ASN A 53 -7.82 -0.43 0.92
C ASN A 53 -6.55 -0.48 1.76
N ILE A 54 -5.87 -1.63 1.79
CA ILE A 54 -4.57 -1.78 2.48
C ILE A 54 -3.55 -0.78 1.92
N ILE A 55 -3.45 -0.66 0.59
CA ILE A 55 -2.55 0.28 -0.07
C ILE A 55 -2.92 1.73 0.30
N LEU A 56 -4.22 2.07 0.27
CA LEU A 56 -4.72 3.39 0.64
C LEU A 56 -4.34 3.77 2.08
N ILE A 57 -4.58 2.87 3.04
CA ILE A 57 -4.25 3.12 4.46
C ILE A 57 -2.75 3.26 4.64
N CYS A 58 -1.93 2.49 3.92
CA CYS A 58 -0.47 2.65 3.96
C CYS A 58 -0.02 4.04 3.51
N TYR A 59 -0.62 4.61 2.46
CA TYR A 59 -0.34 5.99 2.04
C TYR A 59 -0.77 7.00 3.12
N LEU A 60 -1.97 6.87 3.67
CA LEU A 60 -2.47 7.76 4.72
C LEU A 60 -1.60 7.71 5.98
N LEU A 61 -1.19 6.52 6.40
CA LEU A 61 -0.28 6.32 7.53
C LEU A 61 1.07 6.97 7.26
N GLY A 62 1.64 6.74 6.07
CA GLY A 62 2.89 7.38 5.66
C GLY A 62 2.81 8.91 5.74
N ARG A 63 1.72 9.50 5.26
CA ARG A 63 1.50 10.96 5.35
C ARG A 63 1.48 11.46 6.79
N ARG A 64 0.82 10.73 7.69
CA ARG A 64 0.74 11.07 9.12
C ARG A 64 2.08 10.92 9.84
N LEU A 65 2.97 10.06 9.33
CA LEU A 65 4.35 9.90 9.79
C LEU A 65 5.34 10.89 9.15
N GLY A 66 4.87 11.83 8.32
CA GLY A 66 5.71 12.82 7.65
C GLY A 66 6.40 12.33 6.38
N ILE A 67 5.98 11.17 5.84
CA ILE A 67 6.48 10.61 4.58
C ILE A 67 5.59 11.08 3.44
N SER A 68 6.19 11.59 2.35
CA SER A 68 5.43 11.98 1.16
C SER A 68 4.98 10.76 0.36
N TYR A 69 3.86 10.87 -0.37
CA TYR A 69 3.38 9.79 -1.26
C TYR A 69 4.43 9.42 -2.30
N ASN A 70 5.06 10.41 -2.94
CA ASN A 70 6.14 10.21 -3.91
C ASN A 70 7.32 9.43 -3.32
N SER A 71 7.64 9.64 -2.04
CA SER A 71 8.71 8.88 -1.38
C SER A 71 8.36 7.40 -1.20
N ILE A 72 7.08 7.08 -0.97
CA ILE A 72 6.58 5.70 -0.88
C ILE A 72 6.60 5.06 -2.26
N GLU A 73 6.08 5.74 -3.27
CA GLU A 73 6.08 5.28 -4.67
C GLU A 73 7.50 4.99 -5.17
N LEU A 74 8.45 5.90 -4.93
CA LEU A 74 9.85 5.71 -5.30
C LEU A 74 10.47 4.48 -4.60
N LYS A 75 10.11 4.24 -3.33
CA LYS A 75 10.56 3.04 -2.61
C LYS A 75 9.96 1.76 -3.20
N ILE A 76 8.70 1.78 -3.64
CA ILE A 76 8.05 0.65 -4.33
C ILE A 76 8.79 0.36 -5.64
N GLU A 77 9.02 1.38 -6.48
CA GLU A 77 9.76 1.22 -7.74
C GLU A 77 11.17 0.65 -7.53
N ASN A 78 11.89 1.16 -6.52
CA ASN A 78 13.23 0.67 -6.21
C ASN A 78 13.21 -0.78 -5.72
N LYS A 79 12.18 -1.20 -4.96
CA LYS A 79 12.02 -2.60 -4.54
C LYS A 79 11.75 -3.52 -5.73
N VAL A 80 10.92 -3.10 -6.69
CA VAL A 80 10.68 -3.87 -7.92
C VAL A 80 11.98 -4.02 -8.71
N LYS A 81 12.71 -2.93 -8.94
CA LYS A 81 14.01 -2.96 -9.65
C LYS A 81 15.03 -3.85 -8.93
N LEU A 82 15.11 -3.76 -7.61
CA LEU A 82 16.01 -4.59 -6.82
C LEU A 82 15.65 -6.07 -6.94
N GLY A 83 14.37 -6.43 -6.79
CA GLY A 83 13.93 -7.82 -6.91
C GLY A 83 14.17 -8.42 -8.31
N LEU A 84 14.13 -7.60 -9.36
CA LEU A 84 14.54 -8.01 -10.72
C LEU A 84 16.05 -8.28 -10.80
N ILE A 85 16.89 -7.42 -10.21
CA ILE A 85 18.36 -7.58 -10.22
C ILE A 85 18.77 -8.82 -9.40
N GLU A 86 18.14 -9.02 -8.25
CA GLU A 86 18.42 -10.14 -7.35
C GLU A 86 17.86 -11.47 -7.86
N ASN A 87 17.07 -11.46 -8.95
CA ASN A 87 16.35 -12.61 -9.48
C ASN A 87 15.56 -13.33 -8.38
N HIS A 88 14.79 -12.55 -7.62
CA HIS A 88 13.97 -13.01 -6.51
C HIS A 88 13.06 -14.17 -6.95
N ASP A 89 12.76 -15.13 -6.07
CA ASP A 89 12.01 -16.35 -6.43
C ASP A 89 10.71 -16.06 -7.17
N VAL A 90 10.00 -15.00 -6.76
CA VAL A 90 8.78 -14.50 -7.42
C VAL A 90 9.03 -14.16 -8.90
N GLU A 91 10.12 -13.46 -9.22
CA GLU A 91 10.48 -13.18 -10.61
C GLU A 91 10.94 -14.44 -11.34
N LYS A 92 11.82 -15.23 -10.70
CA LYS A 92 12.40 -16.42 -11.30
C LYS A 92 11.35 -17.47 -11.69
N HIS A 93 10.31 -17.61 -10.88
CA HIS A 93 9.29 -18.64 -11.04
C HIS A 93 8.01 -18.15 -11.73
N TYR A 94 7.66 -16.87 -11.60
CA TYR A 94 6.37 -16.36 -12.08
C TYR A 94 6.49 -15.14 -13.02
N GLY A 95 7.59 -14.38 -12.95
CA GLY A 95 7.78 -13.17 -13.75
C GLY A 95 6.94 -11.97 -13.28
N ASP A 96 6.39 -12.04 -12.07
CA ASP A 96 5.44 -11.04 -11.56
C ASP A 96 6.07 -9.65 -11.40
N LEU A 97 7.37 -9.57 -11.07
CA LEU A 97 8.06 -8.28 -10.93
C LEU A 97 8.27 -7.62 -12.28
N SER A 98 8.56 -8.40 -13.32
CA SER A 98 8.65 -7.91 -14.70
C SER A 98 7.30 -7.43 -15.23
N GLU A 99 6.21 -8.11 -14.89
CA GLU A 99 4.85 -7.64 -15.21
C GLU A 99 4.49 -6.37 -14.46
N LEU A 100 4.72 -6.33 -13.14
CA LEU A 100 4.44 -5.16 -12.30
C LEU A 100 5.26 -3.94 -12.75
N SER A 101 6.54 -4.13 -13.09
CA SER A 101 7.39 -3.07 -13.61
C SER A 101 6.83 -2.46 -14.91
N ARG A 102 6.36 -3.31 -15.84
CA ARG A 102 5.71 -2.85 -17.08
C ARG A 102 4.42 -2.08 -16.78
N HIS A 103 3.58 -2.60 -15.89
CA HIS A 103 2.34 -1.94 -15.49
C HIS A 103 2.61 -0.53 -14.92
N LEU A 104 3.49 -0.41 -13.91
CA LEU A 104 3.81 0.87 -13.27
C LEU A 104 4.38 1.91 -14.26
N ASN A 105 5.27 1.48 -15.17
CA ASN A 105 5.82 2.36 -16.20
C ASN A 105 4.75 2.83 -17.20
N SER A 106 3.83 1.95 -17.60
CA SER A 106 2.75 2.27 -18.54
C SER A 106 1.74 3.27 -17.94
N SER A 107 1.43 3.15 -16.65
CA SER A 107 0.54 4.05 -15.92
C SER A 107 1.15 5.46 -15.77
N ARG A 108 2.47 5.56 -15.58
CA ARG A 108 3.16 6.87 -15.52
C ARG A 108 3.22 7.59 -16.87
N ILE A 109 3.37 6.86 -17.98
CA ILE A 109 3.39 7.46 -19.33
C ILE A 109 2.04 8.09 -19.67
N LYS A 110 0.93 7.50 -19.22
CA LYS A 110 -0.42 8.05 -19.41
C LYS A 110 -0.65 9.37 -18.67
N ASN A 111 0.01 9.57 -17.52
CA ASN A 111 -0.14 10.79 -16.72
C ASN A 111 0.71 11.98 -17.20
N ASN A 112 1.60 11.77 -18.18
CA ASN A 112 2.47 12.79 -18.77
C ASN A 112 2.04 13.22 -20.19
N LYS A 113 0.84 12.81 -20.63
CA LYS A 113 0.19 13.26 -21.87
C LYS A 113 -1.05 14.07 -21.54
#